data_AF-A0A0A7V3B6-F1
#
_entry.id   AF-A0A0A7V3B6-F1
#
_cell.length_a   1.000
_cell.length_b   1.000
_cell.length_c   1.000
_cell.angle_alpha   90.00
_cell.angle_beta   90.00
_cell.angle_gamma   90.00
#
_symmetry.space_group_name_H-M   'P 1'
#
loop_
_entity.id
_entity.type
_entity.pdbx_description
1 polymer ?
#
loop_
_entity_poly.entity_id
_entity_poly.type
_entity_poly.pdbx_seq_one_letter_code
_entity_poly.pdbx_strand_id
1 'polypeptide(L)'
;MKDIEIKLENMDIKPHQEIIGHITVNYSGLYDGVVINTQILGSNELVVWREYNGKKITQNVSRLFVNKNVIPDNKVDFVATIEFEPTEEHDVKFRASIIQQHKEVENAQLFANYSA
;
A
#
# COMPACT_ATOMS: atom_id res chain seq x y z
N MET A 1 7.13 20.00 -3.24
CA MET A 1 7.13 18.55 -3.51
C MET A 1 6.43 17.88 -2.34
N LYS A 2 5.66 16.80 -2.55
CA LYS A 2 5.07 16.05 -1.43
C LYS A 2 6.12 15.13 -0.82
N ASP A 3 6.12 15.01 0.50
CA ASP A 3 7.08 14.18 1.24
C ASP A 3 6.87 12.68 1.01
N ILE A 4 5.64 12.28 0.68
CA ILE A 4 5.29 10.94 0.24
C ILE A 4 4.20 11.00 -0.82
N GLU A 5 4.28 10.11 -1.79
CA GLU A 5 3.27 9.91 -2.83
C GLU A 5 3.00 8.42 -3.00
N ILE A 6 1.75 8.07 -3.28
CA ILE A 6 1.32 6.71 -3.63
C ILE A 6 0.59 6.74 -4.98
N LYS A 7 0.90 5.78 -5.85
CA LYS A 7 0.26 5.58 -7.15
C LYS A 7 0.00 4.09 -7.34
N LEU A 8 -1.06 3.77 -8.07
CA LEU A 8 -1.34 2.43 -8.57
C LEU A 8 -1.21 2.44 -10.09
N GLU A 9 -0.80 1.31 -10.66
CA GLU A 9 -0.77 1.18 -12.13
C GLU A 9 -2.19 1.15 -12.72
N ASN A 10 -3.14 0.57 -11.98
CA ASN A 10 -4.55 0.54 -12.33
C ASN A 10 -5.41 0.91 -11.11
N MET A 11 -6.38 1.81 -11.30
CA MET A 11 -7.33 2.20 -10.25
C MET A 11 -8.61 1.36 -10.28
N ASP A 12 -8.82 0.55 -11.32
CA ASP A 12 -9.93 -0.38 -11.43
C ASP A 12 -9.45 -1.77 -11.02
N ILE A 13 -9.69 -2.11 -9.76
CA ILE A 13 -9.26 -3.37 -9.15
C ILE A 13 -10.31 -4.45 -9.42
N LYS A 14 -9.84 -5.63 -9.83
CA LYS A 14 -10.65 -6.83 -10.01
C LYS A 14 -10.27 -7.94 -9.04
N PRO A 15 -11.20 -8.84 -8.68
CA PRO A 15 -10.90 -9.99 -7.83
C PRO A 15 -9.77 -10.82 -8.41
N HIS A 16 -8.89 -11.31 -7.55
CA HIS A 16 -7.74 -12.17 -7.89
C HIS A 16 -6.70 -11.57 -8.84
N GLN A 17 -6.85 -10.30 -9.24
CA GLN A 17 -5.85 -9.60 -10.04
C GLN A 17 -4.81 -8.93 -9.15
N GLU A 18 -3.59 -8.82 -9.69
CA GLU A 18 -2.50 -8.13 -9.04
C GLU A 18 -2.73 -6.62 -9.05
N ILE A 19 -2.67 -6.04 -7.87
CA ILE A 19 -2.65 -4.60 -7.63
C ILE A 19 -1.19 -4.21 -7.49
N ILE A 20 -0.68 -3.53 -8.50
CA ILE A 20 0.70 -3.04 -8.53
C ILE A 20 0.70 -1.57 -8.11
N GLY A 21 1.47 -1.27 -7.07
CA GLY A 21 1.55 0.07 -6.52
C GLY A 21 2.98 0.54 -6.28
N HIS A 22 3.14 1.86 -6.36
CA HIS A 22 4.41 2.55 -6.23
C HIS A 22 4.27 3.67 -5.20
N ILE A 23 5.20 3.70 -4.26
CA ILE A 23 5.33 4.76 -3.27
C ILE A 23 6.66 5.45 -3.50
N THR A 24 6.62 6.78 -3.58
CA THR A 24 7.82 7.63 -3.66
C THR A 24 7.94 8.42 -2.37
N VAL A 25 9.11 8.42 -1.75
CA VAL A 25 9.40 9.15 -0.52
C VAL A 25 10.38 10.28 -0.82
N ASN A 26 9.99 11.53 -0.63
CA ASN A 26 10.85 12.70 -0.78
C ASN A 26 11.20 13.36 0.56
N TYR A 27 10.83 12.73 1.67
CA TYR A 27 11.07 13.24 3.02
C TYR A 27 12.56 13.29 3.35
N SER A 28 13.04 14.50 3.69
CA SER A 28 14.46 14.75 3.99
C SER A 28 14.86 14.46 5.45
N GLY A 29 13.89 14.24 6.33
CA GLY A 29 14.14 13.91 7.73
C GLY A 29 14.58 12.46 7.94
N LEU A 30 15.02 12.14 9.16
CA LEU A 30 15.28 10.77 9.57
C LEU A 30 13.96 10.04 9.83
N TYR A 31 13.83 8.81 9.32
CA TYR A 31 12.63 8.00 9.52
C TYR A 31 12.99 6.50 9.53
N ASP A 32 12.13 5.70 10.15
CA ASP A 32 12.34 4.27 10.36
C ASP A 32 11.93 3.45 9.13
N GLY A 33 10.89 3.89 8.42
CA GLY A 33 10.36 3.21 7.25
C GLY A 33 9.01 3.74 6.81
N VAL A 34 8.40 3.02 5.87
CA VAL A 34 7.07 3.30 5.34
C VAL A 34 6.11 2.20 5.78
N VAL A 35 4.93 2.59 6.24
CA VAL A 35 3.81 1.67 6.47
C VAL A 35 2.77 1.88 5.39
N ILE A 36 2.26 0.78 4.83
CA ILE A 36 1.19 0.76 3.84
C ILE A 36 0.00 0.04 4.47
N ASN A 37 -1.13 0.73 4.50
CA ASN A 37 -2.40 0.21 5.01
C ASN A 37 -3.46 0.31 3.92
N THR A 38 -4.38 -0.64 3.94
CA THR A 38 -5.53 -0.70 3.05
C THR A 38 -6.81 -0.82 3.85
N GLN A 39 -7.87 -0.19 3.35
CA GLN A 39 -9.21 -0.34 3.89
C GLN A 39 -10.20 -0.46 2.73
N ILE A 40 -11.02 -1.51 2.72
CA ILE A 40 -12.09 -1.69 1.75
C ILE A 40 -13.36 -1.10 2.38
N LEU A 41 -13.88 -0.01 1.81
CA LEU A 41 -15.04 0.66 2.38
C LEU A 41 -16.31 -0.20 2.19
N GLY A 42 -17.06 -0.38 3.28
CA GLY A 42 -18.24 -1.24 3.28
C GLY A 42 -17.95 -2.74 3.45
N SER A 43 -16.68 -3.14 3.61
CA SER A 43 -16.29 -4.54 3.82
C SER A 43 -15.29 -4.68 4.98
N ASN A 44 -15.32 -5.83 5.66
CA ASN A 44 -14.31 -6.22 6.65
C ASN A 44 -13.20 -7.10 6.05
N GLU A 45 -13.28 -7.37 4.75
CA GLU A 45 -12.29 -8.16 4.03
C GLU A 45 -10.96 -7.40 3.88
N LEU A 46 -9.90 -8.16 3.67
CA LEU A 46 -8.53 -7.66 3.66
C LEU A 46 -7.89 -7.80 2.29
N VAL A 47 -7.00 -6.86 1.99
CA VAL A 47 -6.03 -6.99 0.91
C VAL A 47 -4.92 -7.95 1.36
N VAL A 48 -4.48 -8.83 0.45
CA VAL A 48 -3.39 -9.78 0.68
C VAL A 48 -2.13 -9.25 0.01
N TRP A 49 -1.11 -8.93 0.81
CA TRP A 49 0.19 -8.51 0.26
C TRP A 49 0.97 -9.72 -0.27
N ARG A 50 1.49 -9.60 -1.49
CA ARG A 50 2.23 -10.67 -2.18
C ARG A 50 3.71 -10.40 -2.25
N GLU A 51 4.09 -9.15 -2.51
CA GLU A 51 5.49 -8.77 -2.70
C GLU A 51 5.74 -7.31 -2.35
N TYR A 52 6.97 -6.97 -1.94
CA TYR A 52 7.48 -5.61 -1.96
C TYR A 52 8.94 -5.58 -2.41
N ASN A 53 9.32 -4.65 -3.29
CA ASN A 53 10.69 -4.49 -3.79
C ASN A 53 11.35 -5.83 -4.24
N GLY A 54 10.62 -6.71 -4.91
CA GLY A 54 11.12 -8.04 -5.31
C GLY A 54 11.11 -9.11 -4.20
N LYS A 55 10.78 -8.76 -2.96
CA LYS A 55 10.73 -9.68 -1.82
C LYS A 55 9.32 -10.22 -1.62
N LYS A 56 9.17 -11.52 -1.83
CA LYS A 56 7.92 -12.24 -1.60
C LYS A 56 7.52 -12.21 -0.12
N ILE A 57 6.25 -11.96 0.12
CA ILE A 57 5.63 -11.99 1.44
C ILE A 57 4.97 -13.36 1.60
N THR A 58 5.45 -14.13 2.56
CA THR A 58 4.96 -15.50 2.81
C THR A 58 3.85 -15.58 3.85
N GLN A 59 3.66 -14.51 4.64
CA GLN A 59 2.65 -14.42 5.69
C GLN A 59 1.68 -13.29 5.37
N ASN A 60 0.39 -13.55 5.46
CA ASN A 60 -0.60 -12.49 5.30
C ASN A 60 -0.49 -11.52 6.47
N VAL A 61 -0.28 -10.24 6.18
CA VAL A 61 -0.19 -9.17 7.17
C VAL A 61 -1.26 -8.12 6.87
N SER A 62 -1.88 -7.56 7.89
CA SER A 62 -2.87 -6.48 7.67
C SER A 62 -2.21 -5.16 7.24
N ARG A 63 -0.96 -4.94 7.67
CA ARG A 63 -0.15 -3.76 7.40
C ARG A 63 1.20 -4.16 6.84
N LEU A 64 1.58 -3.58 5.71
CA LEU A 64 2.89 -3.79 5.13
C LEU A 64 3.85 -2.73 5.67
N PHE A 65 4.86 -3.15 6.43
CA PHE A 65 5.94 -2.27 6.88
C PHE A 65 7.21 -2.54 6.07
N VAL A 66 7.76 -1.49 5.47
CA VAL A 66 9.01 -1.54 4.72
C VAL A 66 10.04 -0.66 5.43
N ASN A 67 11.06 -1.30 5.99
CA ASN A 67 12.14 -0.61 6.70
C ASN A 67 12.96 0.27 5.74
N LYS A 68 13.32 1.48 6.17
CA LYS A 68 14.10 2.43 5.36
C LYS A 68 15.38 1.81 4.78
N ASN A 69 16.07 0.97 5.53
CA ASN A 69 17.32 0.33 5.10
C ASN A 69 17.16 -0.59 3.87
N VAL A 70 15.93 -0.96 3.50
CA VAL A 70 15.62 -1.80 2.33
C VAL A 70 14.77 -1.08 1.27
N ILE A 71 14.72 0.26 1.32
CA ILE A 71 14.05 1.11 0.32
C ILE A 71 15.11 1.65 -0.65
N PRO A 72 15.28 1.04 -1.84
CA PRO A 72 16.18 1.57 -2.86
C PRO A 72 15.61 2.85 -3.44
N ASP A 73 16.47 3.83 -3.75
CA ASP A 73 16.12 5.07 -4.48
C ASP A 73 14.88 5.82 -3.95
N ASN A 74 14.62 5.70 -2.65
CA ASN A 74 13.43 6.23 -1.98
C ASN A 74 12.08 5.77 -2.58
N LYS A 75 12.07 4.60 -3.25
CA LYS A 75 10.89 4.01 -3.86
C LYS A 75 10.54 2.68 -3.19
N VAL A 76 9.26 2.48 -2.95
CA VAL A 76 8.70 1.19 -2.54
C VAL A 76 7.71 0.74 -3.60
N ASP A 77 7.99 -0.40 -4.21
CA ASP A 77 7.09 -1.10 -5.10
C ASP A 77 6.42 -2.23 -4.32
N PHE A 78 5.11 -2.41 -4.50
CA PHE A 78 4.36 -3.48 -3.84
C PHE A 78 3.40 -4.16 -4.81
N VAL A 79 3.13 -5.43 -4.53
CA VAL A 79 2.12 -6.23 -5.20
C VAL A 79 1.15 -6.75 -4.16
N ALA A 80 -0.14 -6.60 -4.40
CA ALA A 80 -1.19 -7.10 -3.54
C ALA A 80 -2.35 -7.70 -4.35
N THR A 81 -3.23 -8.45 -3.71
CA THR A 81 -4.43 -9.02 -4.34
C THR A 81 -5.62 -8.91 -3.39
N ILE A 82 -6.84 -8.94 -3.94
CA ILE A 82 -8.08 -9.08 -3.17
C ILE A 82 -8.73 -10.40 -3.59
N GLU A 83 -9.05 -11.26 -2.63
CA GLU A 83 -9.42 -12.66 -2.90
C GLU A 83 -10.92 -12.96 -2.83
N PHE A 84 -11.75 -12.03 -2.33
CA PHE A 84 -13.19 -12.25 -2.26
C PHE A 84 -13.88 -11.64 -3.48
N GLU A 85 -14.95 -12.26 -3.98
CA GLU A 85 -15.75 -11.64 -5.04
C GLU A 85 -16.72 -10.60 -4.43
N PRO A 86 -16.68 -9.33 -4.88
CA PRO A 86 -17.56 -8.31 -4.37
C PRO A 86 -18.97 -8.46 -4.93
N THR A 87 -19.98 -8.34 -4.07
CA THR A 87 -21.40 -8.33 -4.49
C THR A 87 -21.88 -6.93 -4.91
N GLU A 88 -21.13 -5.90 -4.56
CA GLU A 88 -21.37 -4.50 -4.87
C GLU A 88 -20.03 -3.79 -5.10
N GLU A 89 -20.04 -2.57 -5.66
CA GLU A 89 -18.81 -1.81 -5.83
C GLU A 89 -18.29 -1.29 -4.48
N HIS A 90 -16.98 -1.37 -4.29
CA HIS A 90 -16.30 -0.86 -3.11
C HIS A 90 -15.20 0.13 -3.48
N ASP A 91 -14.94 1.09 -2.60
CA ASP A 91 -13.74 1.91 -2.67
C ASP A 91 -12.65 1.30 -1.80
N VAL A 92 -11.48 1.06 -2.39
CA VAL A 92 -10.29 0.60 -1.67
C VAL A 92 -9.40 1.80 -1.40
N LYS A 93 -9.32 2.17 -0.13
CA LYS A 93 -8.44 3.23 0.35
C LYS A 93 -7.06 2.66 0.62
N PHE A 94 -6.06 3.15 -0.10
CA PHE A 94 -4.65 2.92 0.18
C PHE A 94 -4.08 4.12 0.95
N ARG A 95 -3.31 3.85 2.00
CA ARG A 95 -2.59 4.87 2.77
C ARG A 95 -1.15 4.46 2.95
N ALA A 96 -0.22 5.32 2.54
CA ALA A 96 1.20 5.18 2.81
C ALA A 96 1.61 6.23 3.84
N SER A 97 2.33 5.81 4.87
CA SER A 97 2.71 6.66 6.01
C SER A 97 4.20 6.54 6.27
N ILE A 98 4.88 7.67 6.44
CA ILE A 98 6.26 7.73 6.91
C ILE A 98 6.24 7.62 8.43
N ILE A 99 6.99 6.65 8.96
CA ILE A 99 7.11 6.41 10.40
C ILE A 99 8.47 6.87 10.89
N GLN A 100 8.49 7.71 11.92
CA GLN A 100 9.68 8.14 12.64
C GLN A 100 9.45 7.96 14.15
N GLN A 101 10.31 7.16 14.80
CA GLN A 101 10.23 6.83 16.23
C GLN A 101 8.82 6.36 16.65
N HIS A 102 8.27 5.39 15.90
CA HIS A 102 6.91 4.85 16.09
C HIS A 102 5.75 5.86 15.91
N LYS A 103 6.02 7.08 15.43
CA LYS A 103 5.00 8.08 15.11
C LYS A 103 4.88 8.23 13.61
N GLU A 104 3.66 8.39 13.13
CA GLU A 104 3.45 8.89 11.77
C GLU A 104 3.84 10.37 11.73
N VAL A 105 4.67 10.73 10.76
CA VAL A 105 5.08 12.13 10.53
C VAL A 105 4.46 12.70 9.27
N GLU A 106 4.25 11.89 8.25
CA GLU A 106 3.67 12.29 6.97
C GLU A 106 2.91 11.11 6.36
N ASN A 107 1.90 11.39 5.53
CA ASN A 107 1.15 10.37 4.83
C ASN A 107 0.61 10.82 3.46
N ALA A 108 0.33 9.85 2.61
CA ALA A 108 -0.41 10.00 1.38
C ALA A 108 -1.52 8.95 1.32
N GLN A 109 -2.62 9.31 0.68
CA GLN A 109 -3.75 8.40 0.47
C GLN A 109 -4.25 8.46 -0.97
N LEU A 110 -4.79 7.34 -1.44
CA LEU A 110 -5.39 7.16 -2.75
C LEU A 110 -6.60 6.23 -2.61
N PHE A 111 -7.58 6.43 -3.48
CA PHE A 111 -8.76 5.58 -3.59
C PHE A 111 -8.78 4.92 -4.96
N ALA A 112 -9.14 3.64 -4.99
CA ALA A 112 -9.31 2.83 -6.19
C ALA A 112 -10.68 2.15 -6.15
N ASN A 113 -11.31 1.96 -7.30
CA ASN A 113 -12.57 1.24 -7.40
C ASN A 113 -12.30 -0.27 -7.35
N TYR A 114 -13.18 -1.00 -6.67
CA TYR A 114 -13.18 -2.45 -6.62
C TYR A 114 -14.54 -2.99 -7.02
N SER A 115 -14.54 -3.78 -8.09
CA SER A 115 -15.76 -4.32 -8.69
C SER A 115 -15.45 -5.65 -9.38
N ALA A 116 -16.47 -6.49 -9.56
CA ALA A 116 -16.36 -7.73 -10.32
C ALA A 116 -16.10 -7.47 -11.82
#